data_AF-A0A0B8T693-F1
#
_entry.id   AF-A0A0B8T693-F1
#
_cell.length_a   1.000
_cell.length_b   1.000
_cell.length_c   1.000
_cell.angle_alpha   90.00
_cell.angle_beta   90.00
_cell.angle_gamma   90.00
#
_symmetry.space_group_name_H-M   'P 1'
#
loop_
_entity.id
_entity.type
_entity.pdbx_description
1 polymer ?
#
loop_
_entity_poly.entity_id
_entity_poly.type
_entity_poly.pdbx_seq_one_letter_code
_entity_poly.pdbx_strand_id
1 'polypeptide(L)' 'MQTILGANGQIGEELARELKRNFTSSIRIVSRDATKVNDTDEASPGG' A
#
# COMPACT_ATOMS: atom_id res chain seq x y z
N MET A 1 11.13 3.38 1.85
CA MET A 1 9.88 3.48 1.07
C MET A 1 9.70 2.20 0.27
N GLN A 2 8.55 1.54 0.40
CA GLN A 2 8.16 0.37 -0.38
C GLN A 2 6.92 0.68 -1.21
N THR A 3 6.94 0.38 -2.51
CA THR A 3 5.78 0.57 -3.39
C THR A 3 5.11 -0.77 -3.68
N ILE A 4 3.78 -0.81 -3.62
CA ILE A 4 2.96 -1.97 -3.94
C ILE A 4 2.06 -1.62 -5.14
N LEU A 5 2.15 -2.40 -6.22
CA LEU A 5 1.29 -2.26 -7.40
C LEU A 5 0.09 -3.22 -7.26
N GLY A 6 -1.12 -2.75 -7.51
CA GLY A 6 -2.34 -3.51 -7.23
C GLY A 6 -2.60 -3.65 -5.72
N ALA A 7 -2.20 -2.64 -4.95
CA ALA A 7 -2.15 -2.71 -3.50
C ALA A 7 -3.53 -2.77 -2.82
N ASN A 8 -4.58 -2.37 -3.51
CA ASN A 8 -5.97 -2.47 -3.02
C ASN A 8 -6.65 -3.81 -3.35
N GLY A 9 -5.91 -4.81 -3.86
CA GLY A 9 -6.38 -6.19 -3.93
C GLY A 9 -6.10 -6.95 -2.62
N GLN A 10 -6.76 -8.10 -2.43
CA GLN A 10 -6.68 -8.90 -1.19
C GLN A 10 -5.24 -9.18 -0.71
N ILE A 11 -4.33 -9.51 -1.63
CA ILE A 11 -2.92 -9.79 -1.31
C ILE A 11 -2.18 -8.49 -0.99
N GLY A 12 -2.45 -7.41 -1.74
CA GLY A 12 -1.79 -6.13 -1.58
C GLY A 12 -2.08 -5.48 -0.22
N GLU A 13 -3.32 -5.59 0.25
CA GLU A 13 -3.72 -5.04 1.55
C GLU A 13 -3.03 -5.78 2.70
N GLU A 14 -3.03 -7.11 2.70
CA GLU A 14 -2.35 -7.88 3.75
C GLU A 14 -0.84 -7.66 3.72
N LEU A 15 -0.24 -7.52 2.53
CA LEU A 15 1.16 -7.15 2.39
C LEU A 15 1.43 -5.75 2.98
N ALA A 16 0.59 -4.76 2.70
CA ALA A 16 0.74 -3.41 3.24
C ALA A 16 0.62 -3.39 4.77
N ARG A 17 -0.30 -4.19 5.35
CA ARG A 17 -0.44 -4.33 6.80
C ARG A 17 0.79 -4.98 7.43
N GLU A 18 1.32 -6.04 6.81
CA GLU A 18 2.49 -6.75 7.32
C GLU A 18 3.76 -5.90 7.25
N LEU A 19 3.94 -5.18 6.14
CA LEU A 19 5.03 -4.21 6.00
C LEU A 19 4.96 -3.15 7.09
N LYS A 20 3.78 -2.56 7.36
CA LYS A 20 3.63 -1.56 8.42
C LYS A 20 3.95 -2.12 9.81
N ARG A 21 3.53 -3.35 10.10
CA ARG A 21 3.75 -3.99 11.41
C ARG A 21 5.22 -4.28 11.69
N ASN A 22 5.94 -4.83 10.71
CA ASN A 22 7.21 -5.49 10.97
C ASN A 22 8.42 -4.92 10.22
N PHE A 23 8.21 -4.04 9.23
CA PHE A 23 9.30 -3.64 8.32
C PHE A 23 9.41 -2.12 8.11
N THR A 24 8.33 -1.46 7.68
CA THR A 24 8.34 -0.03 7.37
C THR A 24 6.94 0.56 7.34
N SER A 25 6.78 1.79 7.82
CA SER A 25 5.54 2.57 7.67
C SER A 25 5.54 3.48 6.43
N SER A 26 6.66 3.54 5.70
CA SER A 26 6.78 4.32 4.45
C SER A 26 6.39 3.43 3.27
N ILE A 27 5.08 3.40 2.98
CA ILE A 27 4.47 2.54 1.96
C ILE A 27 3.73 3.42 0.94
N ARG A 28 3.90 3.10 -0.35
CA ARG A 28 3.14 3.70 -1.45
C ARG A 28 2.20 2.66 -2.09
N ILE A 29 0.91 2.94 -2.02
CA ILE A 29 -0.18 2.18 -2.63
C ILE A 29 -0.40 2.70 -4.05
N VAL A 30 -0.27 1.82 -5.05
CA VAL A 30 -0.54 2.14 -6.45
C VAL A 30 -1.61 1.20 -7.00
N SER A 31 -2.76 1.77 -7.37
CA SER A 31 -3.93 1.04 -7.91
C SER A 31 -4.74 2.00 -8.79
N ARG A 32 -5.59 1.50 -9.70
CA ARG A 32 -6.49 2.36 -10.49
C ARG A 32 -7.32 3.29 -9.60
N ASP A 33 -7.87 2.72 -8.52
CA ASP A 33 -8.57 3.43 -7.45
C ASP A 33 -7.77 3.34 -6.14
N ALA A 34 -6.62 4.03 -6.11
CA ALA A 34 -5.70 3.94 -4.97
C ALA A 34 -6.31 4.49 -3.67
N THR A 35 -6.42 3.62 -2.67
CA THR A 35 -6.90 3.96 -1.33
C THR A 35 -5.87 3.55 -0.30
N LYS A 36 -5.68 4.35 0.75
CA LYS A 36 -4.75 4.02 1.83
C LYS A 36 -5.21 2.76 2.58
N VAL A 37 -4.30 1.85 2.86
CA VAL A 37 -4.55 0.67 3.71
C VAL A 37 -4.22 1.00 5.17
N ASN A 38 -3.19 1.84 5.37
CA ASN A 38 -2.77 2.39 6.64
C ASN A 38 -2.75 3.93 6.60
N ASP A 39 -2.87 4.56 7.77
CA ASP A 39 -2.75 6.01 7.95
C ASP A 39 -1.47 6.64 7.35
N THR A 40 -0.33 5.93 7.43
CA THR A 40 0.98 6.37 6.95
C THR A 40 1.20 6.15 5.45
N ASP A 41 0.27 5.51 4.76
CA ASP A 41 0.44 5.21 3.34
C ASP A 41 0.36 6.49 2.48
N GLU A 42 1.15 6.51 1.41
CA GLU A 42 0.93 7.39 0.26
C GLU A 42 0.07 6.65 -0.76
N ALA A 43 -0.99 7.27 -1.29
CA ALA A 43 -1.81 6.70 -2.34
C ALA A 43 -1.57 7.43 -3.66
N SER A 44 -1.34 6.69 -4.74
CA SER A 44 -1.16 7.24 -6.09
C SER A 44 -1.96 6.43 -7.10
N PRO A 45 -2.68 7.06 -8.04
CA PRO A 45 -3.37 6.33 -9.09
C PRO A 45 -2.38 5.52 -9.93
N GLY A 46 -2.80 4.32 -10.34
CA GLY A 46 -2.14 3.54 -11.38
C GLY A 46 -2.51 4.14 -12.73
N GLY A 47 -1.49 4.47 -13.53
CA GLY A 47 -1.67 4.95 -14.90
C GLY A 47 -2.34 3.93 -15.82
#